data_AF-A0A9D6IKE3-F1
#
_entry.id   AF-A0A9D6IKE3-F1
#
_cell.length_a   1.000
_cell.length_b   1.000
_cell.length_c   1.000
_cell.angle_alpha   90.00
_cell.angle_beta   90.00
_cell.angle_gamma   90.00
#
_symmetry.space_group_name_H-M   'P 1'
#
loop_
_entity.id
_entity.type
_entity.pdbx_description
1 polymer ?
#
loop_
_entity_poly.entity_id
_entity_poly.type
_entity_poly.pdbx_seq_one_letter_code
_entity_poly.pdbx_strand_id
1 'polypeptide(L)' 'MNREGRQFGTAATFEEPHYPVLYWAQKWGLSSKVVQRWFRDEPGVLKSKGVSGRRVALRIPPSVAQKVYAEKAGLN' A
#
# COMPACT_ATOMS: atom_id res chain seq x y z
N MET A 1 2.57 34.18 25.36
CA MET A 1 1.63 33.42 24.49
C MET A 1 1.89 33.82 23.05
N ASN A 2 1.99 32.85 22.12
CA ASN A 2 1.42 32.83 20.77
C ASN A 2 2.03 31.64 20.00
N ARG A 3 1.19 30.64 19.71
CA ARG A 3 1.51 29.40 19.00
C ARG A 3 1.34 29.64 17.51
N GLU A 4 2.41 29.47 16.73
CA GLU A 4 2.33 29.38 15.27
C GLU A 4 2.74 27.97 14.88
N GLY A 5 1.74 27.19 14.46
CA GLY A 5 1.89 25.83 14.01
C GLY A 5 2.83 25.78 12.82
N ARG A 6 3.97 25.14 13.01
CA ARG A 6 4.90 24.83 11.92
C ARG A 6 4.21 23.81 11.02
N GLN A 7 3.63 24.33 9.94
CA GLN A 7 3.20 23.57 8.78
C GLN A 7 4.43 22.81 8.28
N PHE A 8 4.42 21.49 8.39
CA PHE A 8 5.42 20.63 7.79
C PHE A 8 4.82 19.95 6.57
N GLY A 9 5.44 20.19 5.41
CA GLY A 9 5.40 19.25 4.28
C GLY A 9 4.58 19.69 3.09
N THR A 10 5.21 20.49 2.23
CA THR A 10 5.14 20.47 0.76
C THR A 10 4.12 19.49 0.14
N ALA A 11 3.05 20.02 -0.45
CA ALA A 11 2.24 19.35 -1.46
C ALA A 11 3.08 19.13 -2.72
N ALA A 12 3.99 18.18 -2.65
CA ALA A 12 4.62 17.68 -3.83
C ALA A 12 3.65 16.67 -4.45
N THR A 13 3.29 16.92 -5.69
CA THR A 13 2.64 15.96 -6.59
C THR A 13 3.63 14.83 -6.88
N PHE A 14 4.09 14.11 -5.86
CA PHE A 14 4.92 12.93 -6.01
C PHE A 14 3.98 11.79 -6.43
N GLU A 15 4.20 11.25 -7.62
CA GLU A 15 3.67 9.94 -7.98
C GLU A 15 4.17 8.95 -6.93
N GLU A 16 3.31 8.58 -5.99
CA GLU A 16 3.70 7.68 -4.91
C GLU A 16 4.19 6.36 -5.52
N PRO A 17 5.37 5.83 -5.12
CA PRO A 17 5.91 4.62 -5.70
C PRO A 17 5.00 3.43 -5.39
N HIS A 18 4.67 2.64 -6.41
CA HIS A 18 3.83 1.46 -6.24
C HIS A 18 4.68 0.18 -6.23
N TYR A 19 4.65 -0.54 -5.12
CA TYR A 19 5.48 -1.73 -4.92
C TYR A 19 4.70 -3.02 -5.17
N PRO A 20 5.35 -4.08 -5.69
CA PRO A 20 4.70 -5.37 -5.91
C PRO A 20 4.32 -6.03 -4.57
N VAL A 21 3.31 -6.90 -4.60
CA VAL A 21 2.89 -7.74 -3.45
C VAL A 21 4.08 -8.38 -2.72
N LEU A 22 5.06 -8.90 -3.47
CA LEU A 22 6.19 -9.61 -2.92
C LEU A 22 7.08 -8.72 -2.03
N TYR A 23 7.15 -7.42 -2.31
CA TYR A 23 7.86 -6.45 -1.47
C TYR A 23 7.21 -6.36 -0.08
N TRP A 24 5.89 -6.16 -0.04
CA TRP A 24 5.14 -6.05 1.22
C TRP A 24 5.08 -7.37 2.00
N ALA A 25 4.97 -8.49 1.29
CA ALA A 25 5.02 -9.83 1.88
C ALA A 25 6.32 -10.05 2.66
N GLN A 26 7.47 -9.73 2.06
CA GLN A 26 8.77 -9.81 2.73
C GLN A 26 8.85 -8.84 3.92
N LYS A 27 8.39 -7.60 3.73
CA LYS A 27 8.45 -6.56 4.78
C LYS A 27 7.65 -6.94 6.04
N TRP A 28 6.53 -7.62 5.89
CA TRP A 28 5.65 -8.00 7.00
C TRP A 28 5.81 -9.46 7.45
N GLY A 29 6.69 -10.24 6.82
CA GLY A 29 6.81 -11.67 7.10
C GLY A 29 5.55 -12.47 6.77
N LEU A 30 4.76 -12.02 5.79
CA LEU A 30 3.50 -12.65 5.38
C LEU A 30 3.65 -13.38 4.05
N SER A 31 2.79 -14.36 3.80
CA SER A 31 2.71 -14.95 2.46
C SER A 31 2.16 -13.95 1.44
N SER A 32 2.66 -13.99 0.21
CA SER A 32 2.14 -13.16 -0.88
C SER A 32 0.64 -13.38 -1.14
N LYS A 33 0.10 -14.55 -0.81
CA LYS A 33 -1.32 -14.89 -0.93
C LYS A 33 -2.18 -14.10 0.08
N VAL A 34 -1.69 -13.93 1.31
CA VAL A 34 -2.36 -13.12 2.33
C VAL A 34 -2.39 -11.66 1.91
N VAL A 35 -1.24 -11.12 1.51
CA VAL A 35 -1.14 -9.74 1.02
C VAL A 35 -2.04 -9.53 -0.20
N GLN A 36 -2.03 -10.44 -1.19
CA GLN A 36 -2.97 -10.36 -2.32
C GLN A 36 -4.43 -10.31 -1.88
N ARG A 37 -4.82 -11.12 -0.89
CA ARG A 37 -6.20 -11.14 -0.38
C ARG A 37 -6.58 -9.82 0.25
N TRP A 38 -5.69 -9.19 1.02
CA TRP A 38 -5.95 -7.92 1.69
C TRP A 38 -6.14 -6.77 0.69
N PHE A 39 -5.32 -6.72 -0.37
CA PHE A 39 -5.31 -5.62 -1.33
C PHE A 39 -6.15 -5.88 -2.59
N ARG A 40 -6.83 -7.03 -2.67
CA ARG A 40 -7.61 -7.39 -3.87
C ARG A 40 -8.69 -6.37 -4.19
N ASP A 41 -9.33 -5.82 -3.16
CA ASP A 41 -10.51 -4.96 -3.29
C ASP A 41 -10.23 -3.53 -2.78
N GLU A 42 -8.95 -3.19 -2.58
CA GLU A 42 -8.54 -1.89 -2.01
C GLU A 42 -8.42 -0.78 -3.07
N PRO A 43 -9.02 0.40 -2.83
CA PRO A 43 -8.89 1.55 -3.71
C PRO A 43 -7.45 2.08 -3.70
N GLY A 44 -6.97 2.55 -4.86
CA GLY A 44 -5.60 3.03 -5.04
C GLY A 44 -4.57 1.93 -5.29
N VAL A 45 -4.96 0.66 -5.29
CA VAL A 45 -4.09 -0.46 -5.71
C VAL A 45 -4.20 -0.67 -7.21
N LEU A 46 -3.06 -0.62 -7.90
CA LEU A 46 -3.00 -0.88 -9.34
C LEU A 46 -3.06 -2.38 -9.62
N LYS A 47 -3.86 -2.78 -10.60
CA LYS A 47 -4.04 -4.17 -11.03
C LYS A 47 -3.57 -4.30 -12.47
N SER A 48 -2.59 -5.17 -12.72
CA SER A 48 -2.22 -5.58 -14.08
C SER A 48 -2.50 -7.05 -14.31
N LYS A 49 -3.04 -7.37 -15.49
CA LYS A 49 -3.22 -8.77 -15.93
C LYS A 49 -1.87 -9.27 -16.44
N GLY A 50 -1.44 -10.42 -15.94
CA GLY A 50 -0.28 -11.11 -16.49
C GLY A 50 -0.54 -11.62 -17.91
N VAL A 51 0.53 -11.99 -18.63
CA VAL A 51 0.49 -12.42 -20.05
C VAL A 51 -0.50 -13.58 -20.30
N SER A 52 -0.68 -14.48 -19.34
CA SER A 52 -1.62 -15.61 -19.42
C SER A 52 -3.05 -15.27 -18.96
N GLY A 53 -3.35 -14.03 -18.57
CA GLY A 53 -4.66 -13.57 -18.11
C GLY A 53 -5.13 -14.11 -16.75
N ARG A 54 -4.53 -15.21 -16.28
CA ARG A 54 -4.91 -15.93 -15.05
C ARG A 54 -4.36 -15.33 -13.75
N ARG A 55 -3.32 -14.51 -13.82
CA ARG A 55 -2.64 -13.91 -12.65
C ARG A 55 -2.79 -12.40 -12.68
N VAL A 56 -3.30 -11.82 -11.60
CA VAL A 56 -3.33 -10.37 -11.38
C VAL A 56 -2.11 -9.99 -10.55
N ALA A 57 -1.27 -9.12 -11.09
CA ALA A 57 -0.22 -8.49 -10.31
C ALA A 57 -0.78 -7.21 -9.69
N LEU A 58 -0.65 -7.09 -8.37
CA LEU A 58 -1.01 -5.87 -7.64
C LEU A 58 0.24 -5.02 -7.44
N ARG A 59 0.10 -3.71 -7.63
CA ARG A 59 1.07 -2.74 -7.13
C ARG A 59 0.42 -1.80 -6.13
N ILE A 60 1.00 -1.76 -4.95
CA ILE A 60 0.39 -1.19 -3.76
C ILE A 60 1.24 0.02 -3.32
N PRO A 61 0.62 1.20 -3.19
CA PRO A 61 1.28 2.37 -2.64
C PRO A 61 1.54 2.24 -1.12
N PRO A 62 2.63 2.80 -0.57
CA PRO A 62 2.90 2.87 0.87
C PRO A 62 1.76 3.40 1.72
N SER A 63 1.09 4.49 1.32
CA SER A 63 -0.01 5.08 2.10
C SER A 63 -1.17 4.09 2.28
N VAL A 64 -1.56 3.41 1.21
CA VAL A 64 -2.61 2.37 1.24
C VAL A 64 -2.12 1.15 2.03
N ALA A 65 -0.86 0.73 1.83
CA ALA A 65 -0.26 -0.39 2.53
C ALA A 65 -0.28 -0.21 4.05
N GLN A 66 0.10 0.97 4.54
CA GLN A 66 0.13 1.29 5.97
C GLN A 66 -1.25 1.24 6.59
N LYS A 67 -2.26 1.85 5.94
CA LYS A 67 -3.64 1.85 6.44
C LYS A 67 -4.19 0.43 6.57
N VAL A 68 -4.10 -0.35 5.50
CA VAL A 68 -4.63 -1.73 5.49
C VAL A 68 -3.88 -2.61 6.47
N TYR A 69 -2.55 -2.47 6.56
CA TYR A 69 -1.76 -3.24 7.53
C TYR A 69 -2.16 -2.92 8.97
N ALA A 70 -2.33 -1.64 9.33
CA ALA A 70 -2.76 -1.26 10.67
C ALA A 70 -4.14 -1.85 11.03
N GLU A 71 -5.08 -1.81 10.09
CA GLU A 71 -6.42 -2.40 10.25
C GLU A 71 -6.35 -3.93 10.44
N LYS A 72 -5.59 -4.64 9.60
CA LYS A 72 -5.53 -6.10 9.63
C LYS A 72 -4.65 -6.68 10.73
N ALA A 73 -3.62 -5.94 11.15
CA ALA A 73 -2.74 -6.34 12.26
C ALA A 73 -3.34 -6.02 13.64
N GLY A 74 -4.51 -5.37 13.70
CA GLY A 74 -5.14 -4.96 14.95
C GLY A 74 -4.35 -3.88 15.69
N LEU A 75 -3.63 -3.03 14.94
CA LEU A 75 -2.84 -1.90 15.49
C LEU A 75 -3.68 -0.62 15.62
N ASN A 76 -5.01 -0.75 15.69
CA ASN A 76 -5.95 0.37 15.76
C ASN A 76 -6.86 0.25 16.99
#